data_AF-A0A969NLI0-F1
#
_entry.id   AF-A0A969NLI0-F1
#
_cell.length_a   1.000
_cell.length_b   1.000
_cell.length_c   1.000
_cell.angle_alpha   90.00
_cell.angle_beta   90.00
_cell.angle_gamma   90.00
#
_symmetry.space_group_name_H-M   'P 1'
#
loop_
_entity.id
_entity.type
_entity.pdbx_description
1 polymer ?
#
loop_
_entity_poly.entity_id
_entity_poly.type
_entity_poly.pdbx_seq_one_letter_code
_entity_poly.pdbx_strand_id
1 'polypeptide(L)'
;MKFGQWLGFFCLLVSLYVLWAIRQLLLLIFTAVIFATAFNRIVFFLQRFGIKRNLAIALTLISSFILATLFFVSIVPPFIEQFQNLIALLPVVWETIREQLTNLKQQQLQLDWLPPLPTQADLIAQLQPFGTVLFRNFFAFFSNS
;
A
#
# COMPACT_ATOMS: atom_id res chain seq x y z
N MET A 1 31.56 8.93 -47.42
CA MET A 1 30.11 8.64 -47.24
C MET A 1 29.94 7.77 -46.00
N LYS A 2 28.85 7.91 -45.23
CA LYS A 2 28.46 7.19 -43.98
C LYS A 2 28.46 7.97 -42.65
N PHE A 3 29.02 9.19 -42.58
CA PHE A 3 29.04 9.95 -41.31
C PHE A 3 27.63 10.37 -40.84
N GLY A 4 26.78 10.84 -41.77
CA GLY A 4 25.39 11.22 -41.45
C GLY A 4 24.51 10.04 -41.00
N GLN A 5 24.73 8.84 -41.55
CA GLN A 5 24.00 7.63 -41.11
C GLN A 5 24.40 7.19 -39.70
N TRP A 6 25.69 7.25 -39.37
CA TRP A 6 26.17 6.97 -38.02
C TRP A 6 25.62 7.97 -37.00
N LEU A 7 25.58 9.25 -37.37
CA LEU A 7 25.02 10.30 -36.50
C LEU A 7 23.51 10.11 -36.26
N GLY A 8 22.76 9.71 -37.29
CA GLY A 8 21.35 9.33 -37.14
C GLY A 8 21.15 8.11 -36.22
N PHE A 9 22.00 7.10 -36.33
CA PHE A 9 21.96 5.93 -35.45
C PHE A 9 22.23 6.29 -33.99
N PHE A 10 23.22 7.14 -33.73
CA PHE A 10 23.48 7.66 -32.38
C PHE A 10 22.31 8.51 -31.86
N CYS A 11 21.71 9.35 -32.71
CA CYS A 11 20.55 10.15 -32.33
C CYS A 11 19.34 9.27 -31.94
N LEU A 12 19.12 8.18 -32.67
CA LEU A 12 18.07 7.21 -32.36
C LEU A 12 18.35 6.50 -31.02
N LEU A 13 19.59 6.05 -30.79
CA LEU A 13 20.00 5.46 -29.51
C LEU A 13 19.79 6.42 -28.33
N VAL A 14 20.16 7.69 -28.50
CA VAL A 14 19.95 8.72 -27.48
C VAL A 14 18.45 8.95 -27.24
N SER A 15 17.64 9.03 -28.30
CA SER A 15 16.19 9.19 -28.18
C SER A 15 15.55 8.00 -27.44
N LEU A 16 15.97 6.77 -27.75
CA LEU A 16 15.48 5.57 -27.09
C LEU A 16 15.91 5.52 -25.62
N TYR A 17 17.15 5.95 -25.32
CA TYR A 17 17.65 6.08 -23.96
C TYR A 17 16.86 7.12 -23.17
N VAL A 18 16.56 8.28 -23.76
CA VAL A 18 15.72 9.30 -23.13
C VAL A 18 14.32 8.75 -22.85
N LEU A 19 13.69 8.07 -23.81
CA LEU A 19 12.39 7.40 -23.60
C LEU A 19 12.44 6.40 -22.45
N TRP A 20 13.51 5.62 -22.36
CA TRP A 20 13.73 4.67 -21.28
C TRP A 20 13.93 5.37 -19.93
N ALA A 21 14.65 6.49 -19.90
CA ALA A 21 14.86 7.29 -18.70
C ALA A 21 13.54 7.87 -18.16
N ILE A 22 12.65 8.33 -19.05
CA ILE A 22 11.32 8.85 -18.67
C ILE A 22 10.22 7.79 -18.66
N ARG A 23 10.54 6.49 -18.67
CA ARG A 23 9.55 5.40 -18.71
C ARG A 23 8.46 5.57 -17.65
N GLN A 24 8.81 6.10 -16.49
CA GLN A 24 7.87 6.31 -15.39
C GLN A 24 6.86 7.42 -15.69
N LEU A 25 7.29 8.52 -16.31
CA LEU A 25 6.38 9.55 -16.81
C LEU A 25 5.50 9.00 -17.94
N LEU A 26 6.06 8.18 -18.83
CA LEU A 26 5.33 7.52 -19.91
C LEU A 26 4.23 6.59 -19.37
N LEU A 27 4.55 5.78 -18.35
CA LEU A 27 3.59 4.93 -17.64
C LEU A 27 2.53 5.74 -16.89
N LEU A 28 2.92 6.87 -16.30
CA LEU A 28 1.99 7.77 -15.61
C LEU A 28 1.00 8.39 -16.61
N ILE A 29 1.47 8.89 -17.75
CA ILE A 29 0.62 9.43 -18.82
C ILE A 29 -0.29 8.34 -19.38
N PHE A 30 0.24 7.14 -19.62
CA PHE A 30 -0.54 6.00 -20.09
C PHE A 30 -1.68 5.67 -19.11
N THR A 31 -1.36 5.61 -17.81
CA THR A 31 -2.33 5.40 -16.74
C THR A 31 -3.37 6.52 -16.73
N ALA A 32 -2.95 7.78 -16.80
CA ALA A 32 -3.85 8.93 -16.86
C ALA A 32 -4.79 8.87 -18.07
N VAL A 33 -4.31 8.43 -19.24
CA VAL A 33 -5.15 8.23 -20.43
C VAL A 33 -6.16 7.11 -20.20
N ILE A 34 -5.76 5.97 -19.62
CA ILE A 34 -6.68 4.89 -19.28
C ILE A 34 -7.78 5.41 -18.35
N PHE A 35 -7.40 6.10 -17.27
CA PHE A 35 -8.38 6.71 -16.35
C PHE A 35 -9.29 7.69 -17.08
N ALA A 36 -8.73 8.61 -17.88
CA ALA A 36 -9.52 9.56 -18.66
C ALA A 36 -10.52 8.84 -19.57
N THR A 37 -10.13 7.75 -20.24
CA THR A 37 -11.05 6.96 -21.06
C THR A 37 -12.13 6.26 -20.23
N ALA A 38 -11.81 5.75 -19.05
CA ALA A 38 -12.78 5.15 -18.12
C ALA A 38 -13.80 6.18 -17.64
N PHE A 39 -13.34 7.37 -17.25
CA PHE A 39 -14.23 8.49 -16.90
C PHE A 39 -15.09 8.92 -18.08
N ASN A 40 -14.51 9.00 -19.28
CA ASN A 40 -15.25 9.41 -20.47
C ASN A 40 -16.36 8.41 -20.83
N ARG A 41 -16.18 7.11 -20.56
CA ARG A 41 -17.25 6.11 -20.70
C ARG A 41 -18.47 6.44 -19.81
N ILE A 42 -18.25 6.90 -18.58
CA ILE A 42 -19.31 7.33 -17.67
C ILE A 42 -20.00 8.59 -18.22
N VAL A 43 -19.24 9.55 -18.75
CA VAL A 43 -19.78 10.75 -19.39
C VAL A 43 -20.68 10.39 -20.58
N PHE A 44 -20.26 9.46 -21.44
CA PHE A 44 -21.07 8.98 -22.58
C PHE A 44 -22.37 8.31 -22.13
N PHE A 45 -22.32 7.51 -21.05
CA PHE A 45 -23.52 6.93 -20.46
C PHE A 45 -24.51 8.02 -20.03
N LEU A 46 -24.02 9.08 -19.38
CA LEU A 46 -24.83 10.24 -18.97
C LEU A 46 -25.37 11.06 -20.17
N GLN A 47 -24.59 11.21 -21.23
CA GLN A 47 -25.04 11.88 -22.46
C GLN A 47 -26.18 11.13 -23.14
N ARG A 48 -26.22 9.79 -23.03
CA ARG A 48 -27.32 8.97 -23.56
C ARG A 48 -28.67 9.28 -22.89
N PHE A 49 -28.67 9.87 -21.68
CA PHE A 49 -29.87 10.37 -21.01
C PHE A 49 -30.27 11.79 -21.44
N GLY A 50 -29.64 12.36 -22.48
CA GLY A 50 -29.99 13.67 -23.03
C GLY A 50 -29.25 14.86 -22.39
N ILE A 51 -28.23 14.61 -21.57
CA ILE A 51 -27.45 15.66 -20.90
C ILE A 51 -26.43 16.28 -21.87
N LYS A 52 -26.37 17.62 -21.94
CA LYS A 52 -25.38 18.36 -22.74
C LYS A 52 -23.95 18.00 -22.30
N ARG A 53 -23.02 17.84 -23.25
CA ARG A 53 -21.64 17.37 -23.01
C ARG A 53 -20.95 18.03 -21.81
N ASN A 54 -21.01 19.35 -21.70
CA ASN A 54 -20.34 20.08 -20.62
C ASN A 54 -20.94 19.77 -19.24
N LEU A 55 -22.26 19.62 -19.16
CA LEU A 55 -22.94 19.22 -17.92
C LEU A 55 -22.63 17.75 -17.56
N ALA A 56 -22.53 16.87 -18.55
CA ALA A 56 -22.19 15.47 -18.32
C ALA A 56 -20.76 15.31 -17.75
N ILE A 57 -19.80 16.11 -18.22
CA ILE A 57 -18.43 16.13 -17.69
C ILE A 57 -18.43 16.62 -16.25
N ALA A 58 -19.06 17.78 -15.98
CA ALA A 58 -19.15 18.33 -14.63
C ALA A 58 -19.81 17.35 -13.66
N LEU A 59 -20.92 16.74 -14.07
CA LEU A 59 -21.67 15.80 -13.24
C LEU A 59 -20.87 14.51 -12.96
N THR A 60 -20.13 14.00 -13.95
CA THR A 60 -19.25 12.83 -13.76
C THR A 60 -18.13 13.15 -12.77
N LEU A 61 -17.51 14.33 -12.89
CA LEU A 61 -16.42 14.73 -12.00
C LEU A 61 -16.92 14.92 -10.56
N ILE A 62 -18.04 15.61 -10.39
CA ILE A 62 -18.69 15.85 -9.09
C ILE A 62 -19.12 14.51 -8.48
N SER A 63 -19.79 13.66 -9.24
CA SER A 63 -20.24 12.35 -8.77
C SER A 63 -19.07 11.47 -8.35
N SER A 64 -17.97 11.45 -9.12
CA SER A 64 -16.76 10.73 -8.75
C SER A 64 -16.15 11.25 -7.45
N PHE A 65 -16.12 12.57 -7.26
CA PHE A 65 -15.55 13.18 -6.05
C PHE A 65 -16.42 12.89 -4.82
N ILE A 66 -17.75 12.98 -4.98
CA ILE A 66 -18.71 12.60 -3.94
C ILE A 66 -18.54 11.13 -3.58
N LEU A 67 -18.47 10.23 -4.57
CA LEU A 67 -18.33 8.79 -4.33
C LEU A 67 -17.03 8.49 -3.57
N ALA A 68 -15.91 9.09 -3.98
CA ALA A 68 -14.64 8.95 -3.29
C ALA A 68 -14.73 9.46 -1.85
N THR A 69 -15.28 10.65 -1.64
CA THR A 69 -15.44 11.24 -0.30
C THR A 69 -16.33 10.37 0.59
N LEU A 70 -17.44 9.87 0.06
CA LEU A 70 -18.37 9.01 0.78
C LEU A 70 -17.70 7.68 1.14
N PHE A 71 -16.90 7.11 0.24
CA PHE A 71 -16.09 5.93 0.51
C PHE A 71 -15.10 6.18 1.66
N PHE A 72 -14.36 7.28 1.63
CA PHE A 72 -13.44 7.67 2.70
C PHE A 72 -14.16 7.90 4.03
N VAL A 73 -15.24 8.67 4.04
CA VAL A 73 -16.02 8.96 5.26
C VAL A 73 -16.71 7.72 5.79
N SER A 74 -17.07 6.74 4.95
CA SER A 74 -17.71 5.52 5.41
C SER A 74 -16.73 4.45 5.88
N ILE A 75 -15.49 4.45 5.39
CA ILE A 75 -14.50 3.40 5.69
C ILE A 75 -13.51 3.83 6.75
N VAL A 76 -13.05 5.08 6.73
CA VAL A 76 -12.04 5.56 7.67
C VAL A 76 -12.55 5.53 9.13
N PRO A 77 -13.77 5.99 9.48
CA PRO A 77 -14.24 5.93 10.86
C PRO A 77 -14.32 4.52 11.45
N PRO A 78 -15.00 3.53 10.82
CA PRO A 78 -15.05 2.19 11.39
C PRO A 78 -13.68 1.54 11.41
N PHE A 79 -12.79 1.87 10.46
CA PHE A 79 -11.41 1.40 10.50
C PHE A 79 -10.65 1.93 11.72
N ILE A 80 -10.81 3.21 12.07
CA ILE A 80 -10.21 3.79 13.27
C ILE A 80 -10.79 3.14 14.53
N GLU A 81 -12.11 2.98 14.62
CA GLU A 81 -12.77 2.32 15.75
C GLU A 81 -12.30 0.88 15.91
N GLN A 82 -12.21 0.11 14.81
CA GLN A 82 -11.71 -1.25 14.82
C GLN A 82 -10.24 -1.32 15.26
N PHE A 83 -9.41 -0.37 14.81
CA PHE A 83 -8.02 -0.31 15.19
C PHE A 83 -7.84 0.07 16.66
N GLN A 84 -8.65 1.00 17.18
CA GLN A 84 -8.68 1.33 18.61
C GLN A 84 -9.12 0.14 19.45
N ASN A 85 -10.15 -0.61 19.01
CA ASN A 85 -10.57 -1.84 19.68
C ASN A 85 -9.46 -2.89 19.68
N LEU A 86 -8.72 -3.05 18.58
CA LEU A 86 -7.56 -3.93 18.52
C LEU A 86 -6.48 -3.52 19.54
N ILE A 87 -6.17 -2.22 19.61
CA ILE A 87 -5.22 -1.68 20.59
C ILE A 87 -5.72 -1.89 22.02
N ALA A 88 -7.02 -1.71 22.27
CA ALA A 88 -7.64 -1.92 23.57
C ALA A 88 -7.66 -3.41 23.98
N LEU A 89 -7.68 -4.33 23.01
CA LEU A 89 -7.61 -5.77 23.22
C LEU A 89 -6.18 -6.30 23.38
N LEU A 90 -5.15 -5.57 22.94
CA LEU A 90 -3.73 -5.92 23.16
C LEU A 90 -3.40 -6.29 24.62
N PRO A 91 -3.77 -5.49 25.65
CA PRO A 91 -3.48 -5.85 27.04
C PRO A 91 -4.20 -7.14 27.47
N VAL A 92 -5.44 -7.36 27.03
CA VAL A 92 -6.20 -8.58 27.35
C VAL A 92 -5.52 -9.81 26.76
N VAL A 93 -5.05 -9.70 25.52
CA VAL A 93 -4.27 -10.76 24.86
C VAL A 93 -2.97 -11.01 25.62
N TRP A 94 -2.29 -9.97 26.09
CA TRP A 94 -1.06 -10.10 26.87
C TRP A 94 -1.30 -10.81 28.21
N GLU A 95 -2.34 -10.45 28.94
CA GLU A 95 -2.70 -11.12 30.20
C GLU A 95 -3.11 -12.58 29.97
N THR A 96 -3.88 -12.87 28.90
CA THR A 96 -4.26 -14.25 28.55
C THR A 96 -3.04 -15.11 28.22
N ILE A 97 -2.09 -14.56 27.45
CA ILE A 97 -0.82 -15.23 27.15
C ILE A 97 -0.04 -15.46 28.43
N ARG A 98 0.02 -14.46 29.32
CA ARG A 98 0.75 -14.54 30.59
C ARG A 98 0.16 -15.61 31.51
N GLU A 99 -1.15 -15.64 31.66
CA GLU A 99 -1.87 -16.64 32.46
C GLU A 99 -1.67 -18.06 31.92
N GLN A 100 -1.76 -18.23 30.59
CA GLN A 100 -1.46 -19.51 29.95
C GLN A 100 -0.01 -19.90 30.18
N LEU A 101 0.95 -18.97 30.07
CA LEU A 101 2.36 -19.24 30.35
C LEU A 101 2.59 -19.65 31.80
N THR A 102 1.91 -19.01 32.76
CA THR A 102 2.03 -19.35 34.19
C THR A 102 1.39 -20.69 34.50
N ASN A 103 0.24 -21.01 33.90
CA ASN A 103 -0.42 -22.31 34.06
C ASN A 103 0.44 -23.43 33.46
N LEU A 104 1.02 -23.20 32.28
CA LEU A 104 1.99 -24.09 31.67
C LEU A 104 3.23 -24.24 32.56
N LYS A 105 3.79 -23.16 33.11
CA LYS A 105 4.93 -23.22 34.05
C LYS A 105 4.59 -24.03 35.31
N GLN A 106 3.39 -23.88 35.85
CA GLN A 106 2.93 -24.57 37.05
C GLN A 106 2.66 -26.06 36.78
N GLN A 107 2.14 -26.40 35.61
CA GLN A 107 1.97 -27.77 35.14
C GLN A 107 3.32 -28.42 34.77
N GLN A 108 4.27 -27.62 34.29
CA GLN A 108 5.63 -28.01 33.94
C GLN A 108 6.57 -28.10 35.16
N LEU A 109 6.20 -27.52 36.31
CA LEU A 109 6.95 -27.62 37.57
C LEU A 109 6.99 -29.04 38.16
N GLN A 110 6.28 -30.02 37.56
CA GLN A 110 6.42 -31.45 37.86
C GLN A 110 7.52 -32.15 37.03
N LEU A 111 8.17 -31.45 36.09
CA LEU A 111 9.20 -32.01 35.19
C LEU A 111 10.53 -31.28 35.42
N ASP A 112 11.34 -31.81 36.35
CA ASP A 112 12.66 -31.31 36.81
C ASP A 112 13.76 -31.14 35.72
N TRP A 113 13.47 -31.39 34.44
CA TRP A 113 14.47 -31.43 33.36
C TRP A 113 14.44 -30.24 32.38
N LEU A 114 13.62 -29.22 32.61
CA LEU A 114 13.43 -28.13 31.62
C LEU A 114 14.32 -26.90 31.91
N PRO A 115 14.93 -26.30 30.86
CA PRO A 115 15.75 -25.11 31.00
C PRO A 115 14.93 -23.90 31.50
N PRO A 116 15.55 -22.94 32.19
CA PRO A 116 14.87 -21.76 32.72
C PRO A 116 14.23 -20.95 31.59
N LEU A 117 13.01 -20.48 31.83
CA LEU A 117 12.26 -19.67 30.86
C LEU A 117 13.02 -18.38 30.53
N PRO A 118 13.08 -17.99 29.24
CA PRO A 118 13.72 -16.76 28.83
C PRO A 118 13.08 -15.55 29.51
N THR A 119 13.92 -14.59 29.91
CA THR A 119 13.48 -13.40 30.63
C THR A 119 12.85 -12.41 29.64
N GLN A 120 12.05 -11.46 30.12
CA GLN A 120 11.47 -10.39 29.28
C GLN A 120 12.53 -9.65 28.46
N ALA A 121 13.74 -9.47 29.01
CA ALA A 121 14.88 -8.90 28.30
C ALA A 121 15.33 -9.75 27.09
N ASP A 122 15.32 -11.08 27.23
CA ASP A 122 15.71 -12.00 26.15
C ASP A 122 14.68 -12.02 25.02
N LEU A 123 13.38 -11.88 25.36
CA LEU A 123 12.30 -11.79 24.38
C LEU A 123 12.36 -10.49 23.57
N ILE A 124 12.64 -9.36 24.23
CA ILE A 124 12.80 -8.06 23.55
C ILE A 124 14.05 -8.08 22.65
N ALA A 125 15.15 -8.69 23.12
CA ALA A 125 16.36 -8.85 22.31
C ALA A 125 16.13 -9.72 21.06
N GLN A 126 15.28 -10.76 21.15
CA GLN A 126 14.91 -11.59 20.01
C GLN A 126 13.94 -10.91 19.03
N LEU A 127 13.13 -9.95 19.49
CA LEU A 127 12.19 -9.20 18.64
C LEU A 127 12.85 -8.07 17.84
N GLN A 128 13.99 -7.56 18.31
CA GLN A 128 14.78 -6.51 17.65
C GLN A 128 15.09 -6.76 16.15
N PRO A 129 15.56 -7.96 15.73
CA PRO A 129 15.81 -8.25 14.32
C PRO A 129 14.55 -8.24 13.45
N PHE A 130 13.38 -8.59 14.00
CA PHE A 130 12.12 -8.56 13.23
C PHE A 130 11.70 -7.13 12.89
N GLY A 131 11.83 -6.20 13.85
CA GLY A 131 11.53 -4.78 13.63
C GLY A 131 12.44 -4.17 12.56
N THR A 132 13.74 -4.46 12.62
CA THR A 132 14.71 -3.94 11.63
C THR A 132 14.50 -4.54 10.24
N VAL A 133 14.14 -5.82 10.12
CA VAL A 133 13.83 -6.46 8.83
C VAL A 133 12.54 -5.90 8.22
N LEU A 134 11.49 -5.72 9.02
CA LEU A 134 10.23 -5.11 8.55
C LEU A 134 10.45 -3.67 8.08
N PHE A 135 11.15 -2.86 8.86
CA PHE A 135 11.47 -1.47 8.47
C PHE A 135 12.32 -1.41 7.20
N ARG A 136 13.36 -2.24 7.12
CA ARG A 136 14.24 -2.30 5.95
C ARG A 136 13.48 -2.72 4.69
N ASN A 137 12.62 -3.73 4.78
CA ASN A 137 11.83 -4.20 3.64
C ASN A 137 10.76 -3.19 3.22
N PHE A 138 10.11 -2.52 4.18
CA PHE A 138 9.16 -1.44 3.90
C PHE A 138 9.83 -0.29 3.17
N PHE A 139 10.97 0.20 3.69
CA PHE A 139 11.71 1.27 3.02
C PHE A 139 12.24 0.86 1.66
N ALA A 140 12.74 -0.38 1.51
CA ALA A 140 13.21 -0.87 0.22
C ALA A 140 12.09 -0.96 -0.84
N PHE A 141 10.87 -1.31 -0.43
CA PHE A 141 9.70 -1.32 -1.31
C PHE A 141 9.32 0.09 -1.77
N PHE A 142 9.32 1.07 -0.87
CA PHE A 142 9.00 2.46 -1.20
C PHE A 142 10.13 3.20 -1.92
N SER A 143 11.40 2.89 -1.64
CA SER A 143 12.54 3.55 -2.28
C SER A 143 12.79 3.07 -3.70
N ASN A 144 12.26 1.90 -4.06
CA ASN A 144 12.47 1.27 -5.38
C ASN A 144 11.25 1.40 -6.30
N SER A 145 10.26 2.22 -5.91
CA SER A 145 9.09 2.60 -6.73
C SER A 145 9.11 4.09 -7.04
#